data_AF-A0A349E603-F1
#
_entry.id   AF-A0A349E603-F1
#
_cell.length_a   1.000
_cell.length_b   1.000
_cell.length_c   1.000
_cell.angle_alpha   90.00
_cell.angle_beta   90.00
_cell.angle_gamma   90.00
#
_symmetry.space_group_name_H-M   'P 1'
#
loop_
_entity.id
_entity.type
_entity.pdbx_description
1 polymer ?
#
loop_
_entity_poly.entity_id
_entity_poly.type
_entity_poly.pdbx_seq_one_letter_code
_entity_poly.pdbx_strand_id
1 'polypeptide(L)'
;DKRVDEQRGAYMPQVNFVVQRQDSNVGFDNMPLNRTDNTYVGLNVTIPLYAGGSNKAAVREALSQHSIAENELRQVQLEANEQVRIAYIQVQAAETLIEAAQKLVDSTALASTAMQRGFELGAVTSVDVLNALRDQYRAERDLQQARYDHIKFLLMLKRETGLLTADDMLEVGSWLEAPAR
;
A
#
# COMPACT_ATOMS: atom_id res chain seq x y z
N ASP A 1 -17.81 15.90 -0.03
CA ASP A 1 -18.70 16.90 -0.67
C ASP A 1 -19.93 16.35 -1.39
N LYS A 2 -19.81 15.62 -2.51
CA LYS A 2 -20.97 15.19 -3.33
C LYS A 2 -22.13 14.54 -2.56
N ARG A 3 -21.84 13.65 -1.60
CA ARG A 3 -22.87 13.00 -0.76
C ARG A 3 -23.58 13.99 0.17
N VAL A 4 -22.88 15.01 0.68
CA VAL A 4 -23.49 16.05 1.53
C VAL A 4 -24.44 16.90 0.71
N ASP A 5 -24.05 17.26 -0.51
CA ASP A 5 -24.89 18.02 -1.43
C ASP A 5 -26.10 17.23 -1.90
N GLU A 6 -25.94 15.93 -2.14
CA GLU A 6 -27.05 15.01 -2.41
C GLU A 6 -28.07 14.98 -1.26
N GLN A 7 -27.60 14.86 0.00
CA GLN A 7 -28.49 14.89 1.16
C GLN A 7 -29.12 16.28 1.39
N ARG A 8 -28.44 17.37 1.01
CA ARG A 8 -29.05 18.72 0.98
C ARG A 8 -30.12 18.84 -0.11
N GLY A 9 -29.96 18.12 -1.21
CA GLY A 9 -30.96 18.00 -2.28
C GLY A 9 -32.30 17.43 -1.80
N ALA A 10 -32.33 16.68 -0.69
CA ALA A 10 -33.57 16.19 -0.09
C ALA A 10 -34.48 17.31 0.46
N TYR A 11 -33.98 18.55 0.59
CA TYR A 11 -34.78 19.73 0.92
C TYR A 11 -35.34 20.45 -0.32
N MET A 12 -34.90 20.07 -1.52
CA MET A 12 -35.31 20.72 -2.76
C MET A 12 -36.58 20.06 -3.33
N PRO A 13 -37.38 20.80 -4.11
CA PRO A 13 -38.49 20.23 -4.88
C PRO A 13 -37.99 19.12 -5.81
N GLN A 14 -38.64 17.97 -5.78
CA GLN A 14 -38.41 16.89 -6.73
C GLN A 14 -39.48 16.96 -7.82
N VAL A 15 -39.05 17.04 -9.09
CA VAL A 15 -39.94 17.11 -10.25
C VAL A 15 -39.85 15.81 -11.01
N ASN A 16 -40.95 15.06 -11.04
CA ASN A 16 -41.06 13.80 -11.75
C ASN A 16 -42.01 13.96 -12.94
N PHE A 17 -41.54 13.59 -14.14
CA PHE A 17 -42.37 13.53 -15.34
C PHE A 17 -42.88 12.11 -15.54
N VAL A 18 -44.19 11.95 -15.71
CA VAL A 18 -44.83 10.64 -15.84
C VAL A 18 -45.70 10.62 -17.09
N VAL A 19 -45.49 9.62 -17.93
CA VAL A 19 -46.32 9.33 -19.10
C VAL A 19 -46.79 7.88 -19.00
N GLN A 20 -48.09 7.66 -19.08
CA GLN A 20 -48.69 6.34 -19.03
C GLN A 20 -49.72 6.20 -20.14
N ARG A 21 -49.66 5.10 -20.89
CA ARG A 21 -50.66 4.74 -21.88
C ARG A 21 -51.27 3.41 -21.48
N GLN A 22 -52.60 3.36 -21.41
CA GLN A 22 -53.36 2.17 -21.08
C GLN A 22 -54.36 1.88 -22.20
N ASP A 23 -54.17 0.73 -22.83
CA ASP A 23 -55.09 0.18 -23.82
C ASP A 23 -55.82 -1.01 -23.18
N SER A 24 -57.15 -0.99 -23.16
CA SER A 24 -57.97 -2.11 -22.64
C SER A 24 -59.14 -2.42 -23.56
N ASN A 25 -59.42 -3.71 -23.74
CA ASN A 25 -60.52 -4.25 -24.54
C ASN A 25 -61.35 -5.33 -23.81
N VAL A 26 -61.14 -5.51 -22.50
CA VAL A 26 -61.81 -6.55 -21.69
C VAL A 26 -62.82 -5.93 -20.72
N GLY A 27 -64.07 -6.41 -20.76
CA GLY A 27 -65.12 -6.10 -19.79
C GLY A 27 -65.30 -7.17 -18.71
N PHE A 28 -66.34 -7.04 -17.88
CA PHE A 28 -66.75 -8.12 -16.97
C PHE A 28 -67.02 -9.41 -17.77
N ASP A 29 -66.53 -10.55 -17.27
CA ASP A 29 -66.73 -11.89 -17.85
C ASP A 29 -66.24 -12.04 -19.31
N ASN A 30 -65.07 -11.47 -19.64
CA ASN A 30 -64.44 -11.56 -20.97
C ASN A 30 -65.30 -11.07 -22.16
N MET A 31 -66.36 -10.30 -21.92
CA MET A 31 -67.13 -9.71 -23.00
C MET A 31 -66.31 -8.59 -23.68
N PRO A 32 -66.24 -8.56 -25.03
CA PRO A 32 -65.53 -7.49 -25.74
C PRO A 32 -66.27 -6.17 -25.57
N LEU A 33 -65.62 -5.20 -24.93
CA LEU A 33 -66.06 -3.81 -24.81
C LEU A 33 -65.33 -2.93 -25.83
N ASN A 34 -65.86 -1.71 -26.07
CA ASN A 34 -65.20 -0.70 -26.89
C ASN A 34 -63.77 -0.46 -26.40
N ARG A 35 -62.81 -0.54 -27.32
CA ARG A 35 -61.39 -0.28 -27.05
C ARG A 35 -61.24 1.09 -26.40
N THR A 36 -60.77 1.10 -25.16
CA THR A 36 -60.45 2.34 -24.45
C THR A 36 -58.95 2.56 -24.55
N ASP A 37 -58.56 3.69 -25.15
CA ASP A 37 -57.18 4.17 -25.24
C ASP A 37 -57.06 5.43 -24.40
N ASN A 38 -56.42 5.31 -23.24
CA ASN A 38 -56.18 6.43 -22.34
C ASN A 38 -54.68 6.70 -22.28
N THR A 39 -54.29 7.91 -22.69
CA THR A 39 -52.92 8.41 -22.52
C THR A 39 -52.91 9.52 -21.47
N TYR A 40 -52.15 9.31 -20.41
CA TYR A 40 -51.93 10.24 -19.32
C TYR A 40 -50.52 10.83 -19.43
N VAL A 41 -50.42 12.15 -19.37
CA VAL A 41 -49.17 12.90 -19.29
C VAL A 41 -49.28 13.85 -18.11
N GLY A 42 -48.35 13.78 -17.17
CA GLY A 42 -48.38 14.61 -15.97
C GLY A 42 -46.98 14.96 -15.46
N LEU A 43 -46.90 16.10 -14.79
CA LEU A 43 -45.75 16.51 -13.98
C LEU A 43 -46.15 16.43 -12.52
N ASN A 44 -45.38 15.69 -11.72
CA ASN A 44 -45.56 15.58 -10.28
C ASN A 44 -44.42 16.34 -9.59
N VAL A 45 -44.76 17.34 -8.77
CA VAL A 45 -43.79 18.13 -8.01
C VAL A 45 -44.00 17.85 -6.52
N THR A 46 -43.00 17.26 -5.88
CA THR A 46 -43.03 16.91 -4.45
C THR A 46 -42.09 17.82 -3.68
N ILE A 47 -42.62 18.54 -2.69
CA ILE A 47 -41.84 19.41 -1.80
C ILE A 47 -42.02 18.95 -0.34
N PRO A 48 -41.00 18.35 0.29
CA PRO A 48 -41.09 17.93 1.68
C PRO A 48 -41.01 19.14 2.62
N LEU A 49 -42.15 19.58 3.16
CA LEU A 49 -42.20 20.73 4.08
C LEU A 49 -41.63 20.40 5.47
N TYR A 50 -41.88 19.19 5.96
CA TYR A 50 -41.35 18.71 7.23
C TYR A 50 -41.24 17.19 7.22
N ALA A 51 -40.04 16.67 7.52
CA ALA A 51 -39.74 15.24 7.52
C ALA A 51 -39.41 14.69 8.92
N GLY A 52 -39.92 15.31 9.99
CA GLY A 52 -39.67 14.84 11.36
C GLY A 52 -38.20 14.88 11.80
N GLY A 53 -37.36 15.65 11.09
CA GLY A 53 -35.92 15.74 11.34
C GLY A 53 -35.06 14.70 10.61
N SER A 54 -35.63 13.79 9.82
CA SER A 54 -34.88 12.76 9.07
C SER A 54 -33.86 13.38 8.10
N ASN A 55 -34.26 14.36 7.28
CA ASN A 55 -33.36 15.05 6.36
C ASN A 55 -32.21 15.75 7.10
N LYS A 56 -32.47 16.29 8.29
CA LYS A 56 -31.45 16.96 9.12
C LYS A 56 -30.47 15.94 9.68
N ALA A 57 -30.96 14.78 10.10
CA ALA A 57 -30.13 13.68 10.54
C ALA A 57 -29.26 13.13 9.40
N ALA A 58 -29.83 12.93 8.21
CA ALA A 58 -29.11 12.46 7.02
C ALA A 58 -27.99 13.43 6.59
N VAL A 59 -28.23 14.75 6.62
CA VAL A 59 -27.17 15.73 6.35
C VAL A 59 -26.06 15.67 7.41
N ARG A 60 -26.41 15.55 8.71
CA ARG A 60 -25.39 15.40 9.76
C ARG A 60 -24.57 14.12 9.59
N GLU A 61 -25.22 13.02 9.23
CA GLU A 61 -24.55 11.75 8.96
C GLU A 61 -23.58 11.89 7.77
N ALA A 62 -24.02 12.50 6.67
CA ALA A 62 -23.16 12.74 5.51
C ALA A 62 -21.94 13.61 5.83
N LEU A 63 -22.10 14.63 6.70
CA LEU A 63 -20.99 15.45 7.19
C LEU A 63 -20.01 14.63 8.05
N SER A 64 -20.51 13.77 8.93
CA SER A 64 -19.66 12.87 9.71
C SER A 64 -18.91 11.88 8.82
N GLN A 65 -19.58 11.27 7.84
CA GLN A 65 -18.95 10.39 6.85
C GLN A 65 -17.87 11.12 6.05
N HIS A 66 -18.10 12.40 5.70
CA HIS A 66 -17.09 13.22 5.05
C HIS A 66 -15.84 13.41 5.92
N SER A 67 -16.02 13.78 7.19
CA SER A 67 -14.92 13.93 8.14
C SER A 67 -14.17 12.62 8.36
N ILE A 68 -14.87 11.47 8.39
CA ILE A 68 -14.24 10.14 8.44
C ILE A 68 -13.34 9.94 7.22
N ALA A 69 -13.85 10.17 6.02
CA ALA A 69 -13.08 10.01 4.78
C ALA A 69 -11.86 10.95 4.71
N GLU A 70 -11.97 12.19 5.22
CA GLU A 70 -10.83 13.11 5.33
C GLU A 70 -9.76 12.59 6.29
N ASN A 71 -10.17 12.02 7.42
CA ASN A 71 -9.24 11.45 8.39
C ASN A 71 -8.60 10.15 7.88
N GLU A 72 -9.35 9.30 7.17
CA GLU A 72 -8.82 8.11 6.49
C GLU A 72 -7.77 8.50 5.45
N LEU A 73 -8.04 9.54 4.63
CA LEU A 73 -7.06 10.07 3.68
C LEU A 73 -5.79 10.55 4.40
N ARG A 74 -5.95 11.30 5.50
CA ARG A 74 -4.80 11.76 6.31
C ARG A 74 -4.03 10.58 6.89
N GLN A 75 -4.71 9.55 7.37
CA GLN A 75 -4.09 8.35 7.90
C GLN A 75 -3.24 7.66 6.83
N VAL A 76 -3.79 7.41 5.64
CA VAL A 76 -3.06 6.80 4.51
C VAL A 76 -1.85 7.65 4.11
N GLN A 77 -1.98 8.98 4.11
CA GLN A 77 -0.86 9.88 3.85
C GLN A 77 0.25 9.77 4.90
N LEU A 78 -0.12 9.69 6.18
CA LEU A 78 0.85 9.55 7.27
C LEU A 78 1.54 8.17 7.22
N GLU A 79 0.78 7.10 6.99
CA GLU A 79 1.31 5.74 6.84
C GLU A 79 2.30 5.65 5.67
N ALA A 80 1.97 6.25 4.51
CA ALA A 80 2.89 6.31 3.37
C ALA A 80 4.19 7.06 3.69
N ASN A 81 4.09 8.21 4.37
CA ASN A 81 5.27 8.97 4.79
C ASN A 81 6.14 8.19 5.80
N GLU A 82 5.50 7.50 6.75
CA GLU A 82 6.20 6.65 7.72
C GLU A 82 6.93 5.50 7.02
N GLN A 83 6.27 4.80 6.10
CA GLN A 83 6.85 3.68 5.35
C GLN A 83 8.08 4.13 4.54
N VAL A 84 7.99 5.25 3.81
CA VAL A 84 9.13 5.82 3.09
C VAL A 84 10.26 6.19 4.04
N ARG A 85 9.95 6.81 5.19
CA ARG A 85 10.96 7.21 6.17
C ARG A 85 11.67 6.02 6.80
N ILE A 86 10.94 4.95 7.14
CA ILE A 86 11.50 3.71 7.66
C ILE A 86 12.43 3.08 6.61
N ALA A 87 11.98 2.96 5.37
CA ALA A 87 12.78 2.40 4.29
C ALA A 87 14.07 3.21 4.06
N TYR A 88 13.99 4.54 4.09
CA TYR A 88 15.17 5.41 3.96
C TYR A 88 16.18 5.20 5.09
N ILE A 89 15.72 5.16 6.35
CA ILE A 89 16.58 4.91 7.51
C ILE A 89 17.22 3.52 7.41
N GLN A 90 16.50 2.50 6.93
CA GLN A 90 17.04 1.16 6.74
C GLN A 90 18.16 1.13 5.69
N VAL A 91 18.04 1.88 4.59
CA VAL A 91 19.12 2.00 3.58
C VAL A 91 20.36 2.63 4.20
N GLN A 92 20.20 3.74 4.93
CA GLN A 92 21.32 4.40 5.61
C GLN A 92 21.98 3.49 6.65
N ALA A 93 21.19 2.79 7.46
CA ALA A 93 21.69 1.85 8.44
C ALA A 93 22.47 0.70 7.76
N ALA A 94 21.95 0.15 6.67
CA ALA A 94 22.62 -0.91 5.92
C ALA A 94 23.96 -0.46 5.32
N GLU A 95 24.04 0.78 4.82
CA GLU A 95 25.31 1.36 4.36
C GLU A 95 26.35 1.41 5.48
N THR A 96 25.97 1.91 6.67
CA THR A 96 26.87 1.91 7.83
C THR A 96 27.27 0.50 8.30
N LEU A 97 26.37 -0.47 8.17
CA LEU A 97 26.65 -1.87 8.49
C LEU A 97 27.64 -2.50 7.51
N ILE A 98 27.56 -2.16 6.22
CA ILE A 98 28.55 -2.59 5.22
C ILE A 98 29.93 -2.06 5.60
N GLU A 99 30.05 -0.78 5.94
CA GLU A 99 31.33 -0.19 6.36
C GLU A 99 31.91 -0.87 7.60
N ALA A 100 31.05 -1.14 8.60
CA ALA A 100 31.46 -1.83 9.82
C ALA A 100 31.88 -3.29 9.55
N ALA A 101 31.11 -4.01 8.73
CA ALA A 101 31.41 -5.38 8.34
C ALA A 101 32.71 -5.46 7.52
N GLN A 102 32.98 -4.50 6.65
CA GLN A 102 34.24 -4.43 5.91
C GLN A 102 35.44 -4.27 6.85
N LYS A 103 35.35 -3.36 7.83
CA LYS A 103 36.41 -3.20 8.85
C LYS A 103 36.61 -4.47 9.68
N LEU A 104 35.53 -5.20 9.97
CA LEU A 104 35.60 -6.48 10.68
C LEU A 104 36.31 -7.54 9.85
N VAL A 105 36.04 -7.63 8.54
CA VAL A 105 36.75 -8.52 7.62
C VAL A 105 38.24 -8.20 7.60
N ASP A 106 38.60 -6.92 7.44
CA ASP A 106 40.00 -6.50 7.40
C ASP A 106 40.73 -6.84 8.72
N SER A 107 40.08 -6.62 9.85
CA SER A 107 40.62 -6.94 11.18
C SER A 107 40.76 -8.44 11.41
N THR A 108 39.78 -9.25 11.00
CA THR A 108 39.80 -10.70 11.20
C THR A 108 40.77 -11.39 10.25
N ALA A 109 40.94 -10.87 9.03
CA ALA A 109 41.96 -11.31 8.08
C ALA A 109 43.39 -11.02 8.59
N LEU A 110 43.61 -9.86 9.21
CA LEU A 110 44.90 -9.56 9.84
C LEU A 110 45.17 -10.51 11.02
N ALA A 111 44.15 -10.77 11.85
CA ALA A 111 44.26 -11.68 12.98
C ALA A 111 44.54 -13.13 12.53
N SER A 112 43.85 -13.63 11.50
CA SER A 112 44.09 -14.97 10.96
C SER A 112 45.51 -15.11 10.41
N THR A 113 46.00 -14.09 9.70
CA THR A 113 47.38 -14.03 9.20
C THR A 113 48.40 -14.06 10.36
N ALA A 114 48.14 -13.32 11.44
CA ALA A 114 49.01 -13.32 12.61
C ALA A 114 49.04 -14.69 13.30
N MET A 115 47.88 -15.36 13.43
CA MET A 115 47.81 -16.70 14.01
C MET A 115 48.52 -17.74 13.15
N GLN A 116 48.38 -17.66 11.81
CA GLN A 116 49.11 -18.54 10.89
C GLN A 116 50.63 -18.42 11.06
N ARG A 117 51.16 -17.19 11.10
CA ARG A 117 52.58 -16.94 11.37
C ARG A 117 53.01 -17.40 12.76
N GLY A 118 52.16 -17.17 13.76
CA GLY A 118 52.40 -17.65 15.12
C GLY A 118 52.51 -19.17 15.18
N PHE A 119 51.71 -19.88 14.38
CA PHE A 119 51.74 -21.34 14.30
C PHE A 119 53.01 -21.85 13.60
N GLU A 120 53.44 -21.19 12.51
CA GLU A 120 54.72 -21.48 11.84
C GLU A 120 55.91 -21.30 12.79
N LEU A 121 55.83 -20.34 13.70
CA LEU A 121 56.85 -20.07 14.73
C LEU A 121 56.66 -20.92 16.00
N GLY A 122 55.64 -21.77 16.08
CA GLY A 122 55.33 -22.61 17.25
C GLY A 122 54.79 -21.87 18.47
N ALA A 123 54.39 -20.60 18.32
CA ALA A 123 53.88 -19.75 19.40
C ALA A 123 52.37 -19.91 19.68
N VAL A 124 51.60 -20.43 18.71
CA VAL A 124 50.17 -20.74 18.86
C VAL A 124 49.84 -22.13 18.34
N THR A 125 48.66 -22.65 18.65
CA THR A 125 48.23 -24.00 18.25
C THR A 125 47.45 -24.01 16.94
N SER A 126 47.30 -25.21 16.34
CA SER A 126 46.46 -25.37 15.14
C SER A 126 45.00 -25.01 15.39
N VAL A 127 44.50 -25.19 16.62
CA VAL A 127 43.13 -24.82 17.01
C VAL A 127 42.96 -23.30 16.99
N ASP A 128 43.99 -22.53 17.39
CA ASP A 128 43.94 -21.06 17.35
C ASP A 128 43.85 -20.55 15.91
N VAL A 129 44.60 -21.16 14.99
CA VAL A 129 44.53 -20.85 13.55
C VAL A 129 43.16 -21.16 12.98
N LEU A 130 42.61 -22.34 13.28
CA LEU A 130 41.29 -22.75 12.81
C LEU A 130 40.17 -21.84 13.34
N ASN A 131 40.26 -21.41 14.60
CA ASN A 131 39.32 -20.45 15.18
C ASN A 131 39.41 -19.08 14.48
N ALA A 132 40.63 -18.57 14.24
CA ALA A 132 40.81 -17.29 13.56
C ALA A 132 40.32 -17.32 12.11
N LEU A 133 40.56 -18.42 11.38
CA LEU A 133 40.02 -18.63 10.04
C LEU A 133 38.49 -18.70 10.05
N ARG A 134 37.89 -19.44 11.00
CA ARG A 134 36.43 -19.49 11.16
C ARG A 134 35.86 -18.08 11.37
N ASP A 135 36.49 -17.28 12.20
CA ASP A 135 36.03 -15.93 12.52
C ASP A 135 36.18 -14.98 11.32
N GLN A 136 37.25 -15.12 10.51
CA GLN A 136 37.39 -14.42 9.23
C GLN A 136 36.27 -14.78 8.24
N TYR A 137 36.04 -16.06 7.98
CA TYR A 137 34.98 -16.49 7.06
C TYR A 137 33.58 -16.10 7.56
N ARG A 138 33.39 -16.05 8.89
CA ARG A 138 32.17 -15.54 9.49
C ARG A 138 31.98 -14.06 9.16
N ALA A 139 33.01 -13.24 9.33
CA ALA A 139 32.97 -11.82 8.99
C ALA A 139 32.72 -11.58 7.49
N GLU A 140 33.35 -12.37 6.62
CA GLU A 140 33.15 -12.29 5.17
C GLU A 140 31.69 -12.60 4.78
N ARG A 141 31.11 -13.66 5.35
CA ARG A 141 29.68 -13.98 5.14
C ARG A 141 28.78 -12.84 5.65
N ASP A 142 29.06 -12.30 6.83
CA ASP A 142 28.25 -11.23 7.42
C ASP A 142 28.33 -9.94 6.56
N LEU A 143 29.48 -9.66 5.92
CA LEU A 143 29.62 -8.59 4.92
C LEU A 143 28.75 -8.85 3.67
N GLN A 144 28.73 -10.07 3.14
CA GLN A 144 27.86 -10.40 1.99
C GLN A 144 26.38 -10.27 2.34
N GLN A 145 25.99 -10.68 3.54
CA GLN A 145 24.63 -10.49 4.04
C GLN A 145 24.27 -9.01 4.12
N ALA A 146 25.15 -8.17 4.67
CA ALA A 146 24.93 -6.72 4.74
C ALA A 146 24.78 -6.07 3.35
N ARG A 147 25.59 -6.49 2.37
CA ARG A 147 25.46 -6.04 0.96
C ARG A 147 24.12 -6.42 0.34
N TYR A 148 23.69 -7.67 0.55
CA TYR A 148 22.39 -8.12 0.07
C TYR A 148 21.24 -7.35 0.71
N ASP A 149 21.29 -7.14 2.03
CA ASP A 149 20.26 -6.40 2.75
C ASP A 149 20.20 -4.94 2.29
N HIS A 150 21.33 -4.29 2.01
CA HIS A 150 21.35 -2.95 1.42
C HIS A 150 20.61 -2.87 0.09
N ILE A 151 20.87 -3.82 -0.84
CA ILE A 151 20.16 -3.89 -2.13
C ILE A 151 18.64 -4.07 -1.90
N LYS A 152 18.26 -4.97 -0.99
CA LYS A 152 16.85 -5.20 -0.63
C LYS A 152 16.18 -3.94 -0.07
N PHE A 153 16.83 -3.23 0.85
CA PHE A 153 16.27 -2.00 1.41
C PHE A 153 16.18 -0.87 0.37
N LEU A 154 17.14 -0.80 -0.56
CA LEU A 154 17.07 0.15 -1.67
C LEU A 154 15.85 -0.11 -2.57
N LEU A 155 15.59 -1.38 -2.90
CA LEU A 155 14.38 -1.77 -3.65
C LEU A 155 13.09 -1.50 -2.87
N MET A 156 13.08 -1.74 -1.56
CA MET A 156 11.94 -1.38 -0.70
C MET A 156 11.70 0.13 -0.71
N LEU A 157 12.74 0.96 -0.62
CA LEU A 157 12.60 2.41 -0.72
C LEU A 157 12.02 2.84 -2.08
N LYS A 158 12.51 2.28 -3.18
CA LYS A 158 11.93 2.53 -4.53
C LYS A 158 10.46 2.12 -4.60
N ARG A 159 10.07 1.01 -3.95
CA ARG A 159 8.67 0.57 -3.86
C ARG A 159 7.80 1.56 -3.10
N GLU A 160 8.21 1.95 -1.89
CA GLU A 160 7.42 2.86 -1.04
C GLU A 160 7.29 4.25 -1.65
N THR A 161 8.28 4.68 -2.44
CA THR A 161 8.24 5.95 -3.19
C THR A 161 7.47 5.85 -4.50
N GLY A 162 7.03 4.66 -4.91
CA GLY A 162 6.33 4.42 -6.18
C GLY A 162 7.22 4.53 -7.41
N LEU A 163 8.55 4.51 -7.25
CA LEU A 163 9.53 4.64 -8.33
C LEU A 163 10.10 3.30 -8.79
N LEU A 164 9.69 2.18 -8.18
CA LEU A 164 10.18 0.85 -8.55
C LEU A 164 9.68 0.46 -9.95
N THR A 165 10.63 0.22 -10.85
CA THR A 165 10.39 -0.18 -12.24
C THR A 165 10.93 -1.58 -12.52
N ALA A 166 10.53 -2.15 -13.66
CA ALA A 166 11.10 -3.41 -14.14
C ALA A 166 12.60 -3.30 -14.44
N ASP A 167 13.05 -2.13 -14.91
CA ASP A 167 14.47 -1.87 -15.20
C ASP A 167 15.32 -1.95 -13.94
N ASP A 168 14.82 -1.46 -12.79
CA ASP A 168 15.50 -1.59 -11.50
C ASP A 168 15.71 -3.05 -11.09
N MET A 169 14.73 -3.92 -11.41
CA MET A 169 14.85 -5.35 -11.11
C MET A 169 15.87 -6.04 -12.01
N LEU A 170 15.96 -5.63 -13.28
CA LEU A 170 16.96 -6.13 -14.22
C LEU A 170 18.37 -5.66 -13.83
N GLU A 171 18.50 -4.42 -13.41
CA GLU A 171 19.75 -3.85 -12.90
C GLU A 171 20.25 -4.64 -11.68
N VAL A 172 19.40 -4.86 -10.67
CA VAL A 172 19.76 -5.68 -9.51
C VAL A 172 20.10 -7.12 -9.92
N GLY A 173 19.37 -7.69 -10.87
CA GLY A 173 19.68 -9.02 -11.41
C GLY A 173 21.10 -9.10 -12.00
N SER A 174 21.61 -8.00 -12.56
CA SER A 174 22.98 -7.94 -13.12
C SER A 174 24.08 -7.88 -12.04
N TRP A 175 23.75 -7.47 -10.82
CA TRP A 175 24.69 -7.41 -9.69
C TRP A 175 24.82 -8.74 -8.95
N LEU A 176 23.91 -9.69 -9.18
CA LEU A 176 23.83 -10.95 -8.45
C LEU A 176 24.50 -12.07 -9.25
N GLU A 177 25.31 -12.87 -8.56
CA GLU A 177 25.86 -14.10 -9.11
C GLU A 177 24.93 -15.28 -8.84
N ALA A 178 24.87 -16.22 -9.79
CA ALA A 178 24.12 -17.45 -9.60
C ALA A 178 24.74 -18.27 -8.45
N PRO A 179 23.91 -18.90 -7.58
CA PRO A 179 24.45 -19.74 -6.52
C PRO A 179 25.30 -20.86 -7.13
N ALA A 180 26.51 -21.04 -6.60
CA ALA A 180 27.37 -22.16 -6.98
C ALA A 180 26.64 -23.48 -6.67
N ARG A 181 26.50 -24.35 -7.68
CA ARG A 181 25.88 -25.68 -7.57
C ARG A 181 26.69 -26.62 -6.68
#